data_AF-A0A3M1ZIK5-F1
#
_entry.id   AF-A0A3M1ZIK5-F1
#
_cell.length_a   1.000
_cell.length_b   1.000
_cell.length_c   1.000
_cell.angle_alpha   90.00
_cell.angle_beta   90.00
_cell.angle_gamma   90.00
#
_symmetry.space_group_name_H-M   'P 1'
#
loop_
_entity.id
_entity.type
_entity.pdbx_description
1 polymer ?
#
loop_
_entity_poly.entity_id
_entity_poly.type
_entity_poly.pdbx_seq_one_letter_code
_entity_poly.pdbx_strand_id
1 'polypeptide(L)'
;MDQGVINQDFTLQWYVNNQPIPGANTLTYLHTFSTNQTCTEEAQTFHAEIECLLPDASPPSTSQLNAGTIIVFPKPVIGRDFKQSSDNCTVAPVDLCGNLSINYTPTVNPTPGSPPVTVTYSVAVNGAPSGCATTGSYIVDCPDCSTRAGEGITPPDNVFCYGETFQVSNTGVSLRKGYVTGWAHTTQNPYSNLFSAVSNAILQGDYFGPDTANSVYTFVNGTDYQPGTHYFIPFASLLIDNSQPAWQTSGSAEATAPFVGDVAIITVPSNIPYCPGITRYNITFTATQQSNTGVLSAIDSVVGNLVSYNGGSTSSLTLTNNNYMGDPRGEVVRLHVSGNLFWGSIVNYTFTITFVNPVSFPTICPECNDVGQPVEVELLPQIQLSQPANPQVCDGAPFDLTTLNPPANVPGSYIWFDGDPNSGGTVITDPRNVIPVNGTQYYVVFAAAADSTCTAQTSLTISTIAPPVLNP
;
A
#
# COMPACT_ATOMS: atom_id res chain seq x y z
N MET A 1 0.85 50.94 40.00
CA MET A 1 -0.05 50.59 38.89
C MET A 1 -0.77 49.34 39.35
N ASP A 2 -2.02 49.49 39.76
CA ASP A 2 -2.85 48.34 40.13
C ASP A 2 -3.00 47.44 38.89
N GLN A 3 -2.58 46.19 39.01
CA GLN A 3 -2.86 45.18 37.99
C GLN A 3 -4.24 44.61 38.29
N GLY A 4 -5.16 44.69 37.32
CA GLY A 4 -6.47 44.06 37.48
C GLY A 4 -6.33 42.55 37.72
N VAL A 5 -7.24 42.00 38.51
CA VAL A 5 -7.30 40.58 38.86
C VAL A 5 -8.31 39.87 37.95
N ILE A 6 -7.88 38.78 37.32
CA ILE A 6 -8.74 37.95 36.46
C ILE A 6 -9.92 37.39 37.27
N ASN A 7 -11.11 37.37 36.68
CA ASN A 7 -12.39 37.01 37.31
C ASN A 7 -12.84 37.91 38.48
N GLN A 8 -12.14 39.04 38.74
CA GLN A 8 -12.62 40.11 39.63
C GLN A 8 -12.85 41.40 38.85
N ASP A 9 -11.82 41.87 38.14
CA ASP A 9 -11.85 43.14 37.42
C ASP A 9 -12.12 42.95 35.92
N PHE A 10 -11.81 41.78 35.37
CA PHE A 10 -12.06 41.41 33.98
C PHE A 10 -12.12 39.89 33.78
N THR A 11 -12.76 39.43 32.71
CA THR A 11 -12.64 38.06 32.22
C THR A 11 -11.73 38.02 30.99
N LEU A 12 -11.16 36.84 30.72
CA LEU A 12 -10.30 36.62 29.58
C LEU A 12 -10.68 35.29 28.90
N GLN A 13 -10.72 35.28 27.58
CA GLN A 13 -10.91 34.07 26.79
C GLN A 13 -9.97 34.09 25.59
N TRP A 14 -9.18 33.03 25.42
CA TRP A 14 -8.36 32.84 24.22
C TRP A 14 -9.17 32.23 23.08
N TYR A 15 -8.86 32.64 21.86
CA TYR A 15 -9.44 32.16 20.63
C TYR A 15 -8.36 31.68 19.68
N VAL A 16 -8.68 30.62 18.94
CA VAL A 16 -7.94 30.15 17.77
C VAL A 16 -8.87 30.17 16.57
N ASN A 17 -8.49 30.84 15.49
CA ASN A 17 -9.32 30.98 14.28
C ASN A 17 -10.78 31.41 14.57
N ASN A 18 -10.93 32.37 15.49
CA ASN A 18 -12.24 32.87 15.97
C ASN A 18 -13.11 31.85 16.71
N GLN A 19 -12.55 30.72 17.15
CA GLN A 19 -13.21 29.77 18.04
C GLN A 19 -12.61 29.84 19.45
N PRO A 20 -13.44 29.91 20.50
CA PRO A 20 -12.93 29.96 21.87
C PRO A 20 -12.26 28.63 22.22
N ILE A 21 -11.08 28.71 22.81
CA ILE A 21 -10.34 27.54 23.28
C ILE A 21 -10.88 27.15 24.67
N PRO A 22 -11.50 25.97 24.85
CA PRO A 22 -12.10 25.59 26.13
C PRO A 22 -11.09 25.60 27.27
N GLY A 23 -11.43 26.29 28.38
CA GLY A 23 -10.58 26.38 29.56
C GLY A 23 -9.40 27.35 29.45
N ALA A 24 -9.23 28.04 28.32
CA ALA A 24 -8.18 29.03 28.12
C ALA A 24 -8.61 30.41 28.64
N ASN A 25 -8.72 30.53 29.97
CA ASN A 25 -9.17 31.73 30.68
C ASN A 25 -8.10 32.35 31.60
N THR A 26 -6.83 32.04 31.34
CA THR A 26 -5.68 32.53 32.10
C THR A 26 -4.74 33.35 31.22
N LEU A 27 -3.86 34.15 31.84
CA LEU A 27 -2.90 35.01 31.13
C LEU A 27 -1.89 34.22 30.27
N THR A 28 -1.70 32.92 30.55
CA THR A 28 -0.79 32.05 29.81
C THR A 28 -1.46 30.71 29.61
N TYR A 29 -1.52 30.24 28.37
CA TYR A 29 -2.17 28.99 28.03
C TYR A 29 -1.25 28.14 27.14
N LEU A 30 -1.20 26.84 27.42
CA LEU A 30 -0.47 25.87 26.61
C LEU A 30 -1.47 25.20 25.66
N HIS A 31 -1.25 25.35 24.36
CA HIS A 31 -2.04 24.69 23.33
C HIS A 31 -1.18 23.68 22.59
N THR A 32 -1.75 22.51 22.30
CA THR A 32 -1.10 21.48 21.49
C THR A 32 -1.92 21.31 20.22
N PHE A 33 -1.27 21.38 19.07
CA PHE A 33 -1.92 21.17 17.79
C PHE A 33 -1.78 19.73 17.35
N SER A 34 -2.85 19.20 16.76
CA SER A 34 -2.84 17.99 15.95
C SER A 34 -3.47 18.33 14.62
N THR A 35 -2.68 18.36 13.55
CA THR A 35 -3.22 18.49 12.19
C THR A 35 -3.53 17.08 11.68
N ASN A 36 -4.72 16.89 11.12
CA ASN A 36 -5.04 15.71 10.31
C ASN A 36 -4.66 15.92 8.84
N GLN A 37 -4.29 17.16 8.46
CA GLN A 37 -3.89 17.48 7.10
C GLN A 37 -2.53 16.87 6.75
N THR A 38 -2.48 16.29 5.56
CA THR A 38 -1.28 15.80 4.91
C THR A 38 -0.64 16.94 4.13
N CYS A 39 0.69 16.95 4.04
CA CYS A 39 1.45 17.77 3.08
C CYS A 39 1.36 19.31 3.17
N THR A 40 0.47 19.88 4.00
CA THR A 40 0.10 21.30 3.95
C THR A 40 0.28 21.96 5.31
N GLU A 41 0.89 23.15 5.33
CA GLU A 41 0.99 23.97 6.54
C GLU A 41 -0.34 24.67 6.84
N GLU A 42 -0.64 24.84 8.12
CA GLU A 42 -1.87 25.50 8.56
C GLU A 42 -1.54 26.73 9.40
N ALA A 43 -2.09 27.89 9.01
CA ALA A 43 -1.95 29.12 9.77
C ALA A 43 -3.03 29.18 10.86
N GLN A 44 -2.59 29.32 12.12
CA GLN A 44 -3.43 29.39 13.30
C GLN A 44 -3.36 30.81 13.86
N THR A 45 -4.48 31.53 13.82
CA THR A 45 -4.58 32.92 14.30
C THR A 45 -5.06 32.95 15.74
N PHE A 46 -4.33 33.63 16.61
CA PHE A 46 -4.63 33.73 18.03
C PHE A 46 -5.02 35.15 18.42
N HIS A 47 -6.10 35.25 19.19
CA HIS A 47 -6.43 36.47 19.89
C HIS A 47 -7.00 36.16 21.27
N ALA A 48 -6.92 37.12 22.18
CA ALA A 48 -7.58 37.08 23.47
C ALA A 48 -8.66 38.16 23.52
N GLU A 49 -9.84 37.80 23.99
CA GLU A 49 -10.87 38.77 24.35
C GLU A 49 -10.79 39.05 25.84
N ILE A 50 -10.81 40.33 26.19
CA ILE A 50 -10.89 40.82 27.56
C ILE A 50 -12.21 41.56 27.71
N GLU A 51 -13.01 41.15 28.69
CA GLU A 51 -14.25 41.83 29.05
C GLU A 51 -14.10 42.44 30.45
N CYS A 52 -14.22 43.76 30.55
CA CYS A 52 -14.10 44.45 31.83
C CYS A 52 -15.35 44.25 32.69
N LEU A 53 -15.16 43.82 33.93
CA LEU A 53 -16.23 43.65 34.92
C LEU A 53 -16.40 44.95 35.72
N LEU A 54 -16.95 45.99 35.09
CA LEU A 54 -17.30 47.21 35.81
C LEU A 54 -18.65 47.03 36.53
N PRO A 55 -18.80 47.45 37.80
CA PRO A 55 -20.05 47.28 38.56
C PRO A 55 -21.28 47.97 37.91
N ASP A 56 -21.06 49.03 37.13
CA ASP A 56 -22.12 49.95 36.69
C ASP A 56 -22.12 50.28 35.19
N ALA A 57 -21.28 49.61 34.37
CA ALA A 57 -21.19 49.91 32.93
C ALA A 57 -22.07 48.94 32.11
N SER A 58 -23.08 49.49 31.45
CA SER A 58 -23.88 48.77 30.45
C SER A 58 -23.78 49.51 29.11
N PRO A 59 -23.32 48.84 28.02
CA PRO A 59 -22.78 47.48 27.95
C PRO A 59 -21.33 47.35 28.45
N PRO A 60 -20.87 46.14 28.83
CA PRO A 60 -19.48 45.88 29.18
C PRO A 60 -18.55 46.17 27.99
N SER A 61 -17.39 46.76 28.26
CA SER A 61 -16.40 47.05 27.23
C SER A 61 -15.56 45.81 26.94
N THR A 62 -15.70 45.26 25.74
CA THR A 62 -14.86 44.16 25.23
C THR A 62 -13.67 44.72 24.45
N SER A 63 -12.50 44.16 24.65
CA SER A 63 -11.29 44.49 23.89
C SER A 63 -10.64 43.21 23.36
N GLN A 64 -10.24 43.24 22.09
CA GLN A 64 -9.49 42.15 21.46
C GLN A 64 -8.00 42.48 21.42
N LEU A 65 -7.19 41.53 21.90
CA LEU A 65 -5.74 41.56 21.80
C LEU A 65 -5.29 40.50 20.80
N ASN A 66 -4.69 40.94 19.70
CA ASN A 66 -4.10 40.03 18.73
C ASN A 66 -2.79 39.46 19.30
N ALA A 67 -2.71 38.13 19.40
CA ALA A 67 -1.53 37.43 19.87
C ALA A 67 -0.65 36.90 18.73
N GLY A 68 -1.09 37.07 17.48
CA GLY A 68 -0.35 36.73 16.28
C GLY A 68 -0.79 35.42 15.63
N THR A 69 -0.02 35.00 14.64
CA THR A 69 -0.27 33.79 13.85
C THR A 69 0.87 32.81 14.05
N ILE A 70 0.53 31.54 14.25
CA ILE A 70 1.48 30.42 14.32
C ILE A 70 1.27 29.54 13.09
N ILE A 71 2.34 29.17 12.39
CA ILE A 71 2.28 28.20 11.30
C ILE A 71 2.55 26.81 11.89
N VAL A 72 1.59 25.90 11.72
CA VAL A 72 1.67 24.52 12.17
C VAL A 72 2.01 23.63 10.99
N PHE A 73 3.11 22.89 11.10
CA PHE A 73 3.55 21.95 10.07
C PHE A 73 3.21 20.51 10.47
N PRO A 74 2.59 19.72 9.57
CA PRO A 74 2.38 18.30 9.80
C PRO A 74 3.71 17.55 9.79
N LYS A 75 3.77 16.42 10.52
CA LYS A 75 4.87 15.46 10.41
C LYS A 75 4.58 14.50 9.25
N PRO A 76 5.42 14.43 8.21
CA PRO A 76 5.20 13.51 7.10
C PRO A 76 5.20 12.04 7.55
N VAL A 77 4.32 11.22 7.01
CA VAL A 77 4.17 9.80 7.32
C VAL A 77 4.54 8.95 6.11
N ILE A 78 5.40 7.95 6.30
CA ILE A 78 5.77 7.00 5.24
C ILE A 78 4.58 6.12 4.86
N GLY A 79 4.34 5.94 3.56
CA GLY A 79 3.18 5.26 2.99
C GLY A 79 2.06 6.20 2.56
N ARG A 80 1.97 7.37 3.21
CA ARG A 80 0.92 8.37 2.98
C ARG A 80 1.43 9.65 2.33
N ASP A 81 2.44 10.28 2.93
CA ASP A 81 2.97 11.58 2.50
C ASP A 81 4.23 11.42 1.62
N PHE A 82 4.97 10.33 1.82
CA PHE A 82 6.08 9.90 0.97
C PHE A 82 6.19 8.37 1.03
N LYS A 83 6.82 7.74 0.04
CA LYS A 83 6.97 6.27 0.01
C LYS A 83 8.32 5.83 -0.53
N GLN A 84 8.69 4.56 -0.29
CA GLN A 84 9.80 3.93 -0.99
C GLN A 84 9.50 3.85 -2.50
N SER A 85 10.52 3.97 -3.35
CA SER A 85 10.38 3.81 -4.81
C SER A 85 9.77 2.46 -5.18
N SER A 86 9.05 2.40 -6.31
CA SER A 86 8.52 1.13 -6.87
C SER A 86 9.58 0.34 -7.62
N ASP A 87 10.71 0.99 -7.87
CA ASP A 87 11.92 0.35 -8.33
C ASP A 87 12.73 -0.12 -7.12
N ASN A 88 12.82 -1.44 -6.98
CA ASN A 88 13.56 -2.13 -5.94
C ASN A 88 15.08 -1.85 -5.98
N CYS A 89 15.56 -1.19 -7.03
CA CYS A 89 16.94 -0.72 -7.17
C CYS A 89 17.10 0.79 -6.93
N THR A 90 16.06 1.48 -6.48
CA THR A 90 16.11 2.92 -6.22
C THR A 90 16.07 3.23 -4.72
N VAL A 91 17.09 3.95 -4.23
CA VAL A 91 17.19 4.37 -2.83
C VAL A 91 16.45 5.66 -2.52
N ALA A 92 16.15 6.48 -3.52
CA ALA A 92 15.44 7.74 -3.35
C ALA A 92 13.97 7.51 -2.95
N PRO A 93 13.48 8.10 -1.84
CA PRO A 93 12.06 8.14 -1.54
C PRO A 93 11.30 8.98 -2.57
N VAL A 94 10.04 8.61 -2.82
CA VAL A 94 9.12 9.33 -3.70
C VAL A 94 8.29 10.29 -2.86
N ASP A 95 8.34 11.59 -3.21
CA ASP A 95 7.49 12.63 -2.64
C ASP A 95 6.07 12.53 -3.24
N LEU A 96 5.07 12.32 -2.38
CA LEU A 96 3.66 12.26 -2.79
C LEU A 96 2.95 13.62 -2.62
N CYS A 97 3.56 14.54 -1.86
CA CYS A 97 3.06 15.87 -1.62
C CYS A 97 3.53 16.90 -2.66
N GLY A 98 4.67 16.64 -3.30
CA GLY A 98 5.35 17.57 -4.21
C GLY A 98 6.01 18.78 -3.54
N ASN A 99 6.03 18.84 -2.20
CA ASN A 99 6.61 19.92 -1.40
C ASN A 99 7.38 19.41 -0.17
N LEU A 100 7.90 18.18 -0.20
CA LEU A 100 8.70 17.64 0.89
C LEU A 100 10.20 17.90 0.66
N SER A 101 10.88 18.25 1.75
CA SER A 101 12.34 18.20 1.84
C SER A 101 12.74 16.81 2.34
N ILE A 102 13.32 16.00 1.45
CA ILE A 102 13.70 14.61 1.72
C ILE A 102 15.22 14.50 1.70
N ASN A 103 15.82 14.29 2.87
CA ASN A 103 17.24 13.95 3.01
C ASN A 103 17.36 12.45 3.29
N TYR A 104 18.22 11.74 2.55
CA TYR A 104 18.41 10.30 2.71
C TYR A 104 19.85 9.87 2.45
N THR A 105 20.24 8.71 2.97
CA THR A 105 21.57 8.13 2.79
C THR A 105 21.47 6.60 2.81
N PRO A 106 22.14 5.88 1.88
CA PRO A 106 22.98 6.36 0.78
C PRO A 106 22.17 6.98 -0.38
N THR A 107 22.83 7.78 -1.22
CA THR A 107 22.22 8.41 -2.41
C THR A 107 22.46 7.66 -3.71
N VAL A 108 23.28 6.61 -3.67
CA VAL A 108 23.61 5.77 -4.84
C VAL A 108 22.71 4.55 -4.85
N ASN A 109 22.09 4.30 -5.99
CA ASN A 109 21.26 3.13 -6.23
C ASN A 109 22.10 1.83 -6.21
N PRO A 110 21.65 0.76 -5.54
CA PRO A 110 22.29 -0.56 -5.62
C PRO A 110 22.20 -1.11 -7.05
N THR A 111 23.19 -1.91 -7.44
CA THR A 111 23.15 -2.67 -8.70
C THR A 111 22.38 -3.98 -8.51
N PRO A 112 21.70 -4.51 -9.53
CA PRO A 112 21.03 -5.81 -9.45
C PRO A 112 21.96 -6.91 -8.93
N GLY A 113 21.45 -7.72 -8.00
CA GLY A 113 22.18 -8.79 -7.31
C GLY A 113 23.10 -8.34 -6.18
N SER A 114 23.14 -7.05 -5.83
CA SER A 114 23.92 -6.58 -4.67
C SER A 114 23.19 -6.87 -3.34
N PRO A 115 23.92 -6.98 -2.20
CA PRO A 115 23.32 -7.18 -0.89
C PRO A 115 22.33 -6.06 -0.52
N PRO A 116 21.30 -6.34 0.32
CA PRO A 116 20.34 -5.33 0.75
C PRO A 116 21.01 -4.12 1.41
N VAL A 117 20.51 -2.93 1.11
CA VAL A 117 21.02 -1.64 1.60
C VAL A 117 20.02 -1.01 2.56
N THR A 118 20.49 -0.58 3.73
CA THR A 118 19.65 0.21 4.66
C THR A 118 19.73 1.69 4.29
N VAL A 119 18.59 2.28 3.95
CA VAL A 119 18.42 3.71 3.70
C VAL A 119 17.89 4.39 4.95
N THR A 120 18.63 5.36 5.48
CA THR A 120 18.15 6.25 6.56
C THR A 120 17.64 7.55 5.95
N TYR A 121 16.53 8.08 6.46
CA TYR A 121 15.90 9.30 5.93
C TYR A 121 15.51 10.29 7.02
N SER A 122 15.38 11.56 6.60
CA SER A 122 14.75 12.67 7.33
C SER A 122 13.89 13.46 6.36
N VAL A 123 12.58 13.49 6.63
CA VAL A 123 11.57 14.09 5.75
C VAL A 123 10.78 15.15 6.50
N ALA A 124 10.67 16.34 5.92
CA ALA A 124 9.88 17.44 6.48
C ALA A 124 9.16 18.19 5.36
N VAL A 125 8.05 18.88 5.66
CA VAL A 125 7.49 19.87 4.74
C VAL A 125 8.53 20.97 4.50
N ASN A 126 8.65 21.45 3.26
CA ASN A 126 9.63 22.48 2.94
C ASN A 126 9.40 23.74 3.80
N GLY A 127 10.45 24.26 4.44
CA GLY A 127 10.37 25.38 5.39
C GLY A 127 10.01 25.00 6.82
N ALA A 128 9.66 23.74 7.10
CA ALA A 128 9.31 23.30 8.44
C ALA A 128 10.55 23.29 9.38
N PRO A 129 10.36 23.58 10.69
CA PRO A 129 11.41 23.41 11.70
C PRO A 129 11.84 21.94 11.82
N SER A 130 13.07 21.70 12.29
CA SER A 130 13.61 20.35 12.46
C SER A 130 12.78 19.46 13.40
N GLY A 131 12.06 20.04 14.36
CA GLY A 131 11.14 19.31 15.25
C GLY A 131 9.93 18.68 14.54
N CYS A 132 9.60 19.16 13.33
CA CYS A 132 8.53 18.65 12.48
C CYS A 132 9.01 17.63 11.44
N ALA A 133 10.29 17.24 11.48
CA ALA A 133 10.81 16.20 10.61
C ALA A 133 10.45 14.80 11.13
N THR A 134 10.17 13.90 10.19
CA THR A 134 10.05 12.46 10.42
C THR A 134 11.35 11.79 10.01
N THR A 135 11.93 11.02 10.92
CA THR A 135 13.17 10.27 10.68
C THR A 135 12.91 8.79 10.80
N GLY A 136 13.55 8.00 9.94
CA GLY A 136 13.42 6.55 9.98
C GLY A 136 14.40 5.87 9.03
N SER A 137 14.18 4.59 8.77
CA SER A 137 14.95 3.83 7.80
C SER A 137 14.10 2.75 7.13
N TYR A 138 14.47 2.38 5.91
CA TYR A 138 13.93 1.22 5.21
C TYR A 138 15.05 0.45 4.50
N ILE A 139 14.76 -0.79 4.10
CA ILE A 139 15.69 -1.64 3.36
C ILE A 139 15.32 -1.64 1.88
N VAL A 140 16.32 -1.40 1.03
CA VAL A 140 16.25 -1.56 -0.42
C VAL A 140 17.00 -2.83 -0.79
N ASP A 141 16.27 -3.78 -1.37
CA ASP A 141 16.82 -5.03 -1.88
C ASP A 141 16.65 -5.03 -3.40
N CYS A 142 17.76 -5.11 -4.14
CA CYS A 142 17.81 -5.01 -5.59
C CYS A 142 18.21 -6.37 -6.19
N PRO A 143 17.29 -7.36 -6.20
CA PRO A 143 17.55 -8.67 -6.79
C PRO A 143 17.79 -8.57 -8.31
N ASP A 144 18.57 -9.51 -8.86
CA ASP A 144 18.76 -9.64 -10.30
C ASP A 144 17.57 -10.35 -10.96
N CYS A 145 16.39 -9.75 -10.83
CA CYS A 145 15.18 -10.22 -11.46
C CYS A 145 14.66 -9.18 -12.47
N SER A 146 14.37 -9.63 -13.68
CA SER A 146 13.58 -8.85 -14.64
C SER A 146 12.08 -9.09 -14.47
N THR A 147 11.65 -9.52 -13.28
CA THR A 147 10.24 -9.48 -12.90
C THR A 147 9.95 -8.14 -12.25
N ARG A 148 8.69 -7.73 -12.32
CA ARG A 148 8.12 -6.62 -11.57
C ARG A 148 6.76 -7.05 -11.05
N ALA A 149 6.64 -7.20 -9.74
CA ALA A 149 5.40 -7.56 -9.06
C ALA A 149 4.34 -6.45 -9.19
N GLY A 150 4.75 -5.22 -9.50
CA GLY A 150 3.89 -4.10 -9.83
C GLY A 150 3.64 -3.15 -8.66
N GLU A 151 2.58 -2.37 -8.75
CA GLU A 151 2.17 -1.36 -7.77
C GLU A 151 0.72 -1.58 -7.40
N GLY A 152 0.45 -1.69 -6.09
CA GLY A 152 -0.91 -1.75 -5.60
C GLY A 152 -1.62 -0.41 -5.73
N ILE A 153 -2.89 -0.45 -6.12
CA ILE A 153 -3.76 0.71 -6.26
C ILE A 153 -5.18 0.40 -5.76
N THR A 154 -5.82 1.41 -5.17
CA THR A 154 -7.23 1.43 -4.76
C THR A 154 -7.90 2.66 -5.38
N PRO A 155 -8.58 2.54 -6.52
CA PRO A 155 -9.26 3.67 -7.15
C PRO A 155 -10.65 3.92 -6.52
N PRO A 156 -11.11 5.17 -6.36
CA PRO A 156 -10.37 6.43 -6.21
C PRO A 156 -10.03 6.78 -4.75
N ASP A 157 -10.64 6.07 -3.79
CA ASP A 157 -10.54 6.36 -2.35
C ASP A 157 -9.62 5.36 -1.66
N ASN A 158 -9.05 5.78 -0.53
CA ASN A 158 -8.25 4.93 0.36
C ASN A 158 -8.82 4.91 1.78
N VAL A 159 -9.96 5.56 2.02
CA VAL A 159 -10.71 5.52 3.28
C VAL A 159 -12.10 4.99 2.96
N PHE A 160 -12.59 4.01 3.73
CA PHE A 160 -13.89 3.39 3.47
C PHE A 160 -14.74 3.30 4.73
N CYS A 161 -16.01 3.66 4.63
CA CYS A 161 -16.96 3.54 5.72
C CYS A 161 -17.26 2.07 6.05
N TYR A 162 -17.75 1.81 7.25
CA TYR A 162 -18.16 0.46 7.64
C TYR A 162 -19.25 -0.09 6.72
N GLY A 163 -19.06 -1.30 6.21
CA GLY A 163 -19.97 -1.95 5.27
C GLY A 163 -19.78 -1.55 3.80
N GLU A 164 -18.90 -0.60 3.49
CA GLU A 164 -18.57 -0.27 2.11
C GLU A 164 -17.64 -1.31 1.49
N THR A 165 -17.74 -1.41 0.17
CA THR A 165 -16.88 -2.26 -0.65
C THR A 165 -15.68 -1.47 -1.16
N PHE A 166 -14.49 -2.07 -1.10
CA PHE A 166 -13.28 -1.49 -1.68
C PHE A 166 -12.58 -2.48 -2.60
N GLN A 167 -11.77 -1.94 -3.52
CA GLN A 167 -11.04 -2.74 -4.50
C GLN A 167 -9.54 -2.54 -4.37
N VAL A 168 -8.81 -3.66 -4.43
CA VAL A 168 -7.35 -3.68 -4.51
C VAL A 168 -6.98 -4.28 -5.86
N SER A 169 -6.17 -3.55 -6.62
CA SER A 169 -5.70 -4.00 -7.93
C SER A 169 -4.25 -3.61 -8.17
N ASN A 170 -3.64 -4.17 -9.20
CA ASN A 170 -2.22 -4.03 -9.47
C ASN A 170 -1.98 -3.39 -10.83
N THR A 171 -1.01 -2.47 -10.92
CA THR A 171 -0.54 -1.86 -12.17
C THR A 171 0.96 -2.06 -12.37
N GLY A 172 1.41 -2.01 -13.63
CA GLY A 172 2.83 -2.06 -13.96
C GLY A 172 3.51 -3.42 -13.74
N VAL A 173 2.73 -4.50 -13.70
CA VAL A 173 3.19 -5.88 -13.57
C VAL A 173 3.97 -6.32 -14.82
N SER A 174 5.13 -6.95 -14.64
CA SER A 174 5.90 -7.56 -15.72
C SER A 174 6.53 -8.86 -15.21
N LEU A 175 5.99 -10.02 -15.56
CA LEU A 175 6.46 -11.29 -15.01
C LEU A 175 7.27 -12.09 -16.03
N ARG A 176 8.31 -12.77 -15.53
CA ARG A 176 9.02 -13.81 -16.27
C ARG A 176 8.12 -15.04 -16.39
N LYS A 177 8.38 -15.88 -17.39
CA LYS A 177 7.73 -17.19 -17.51
C LYS A 177 7.89 -17.96 -16.19
N GLY A 178 6.82 -18.61 -15.74
CA GLY A 178 6.78 -19.38 -14.48
C GLY A 178 6.59 -18.55 -13.21
N TYR A 179 6.50 -17.22 -13.32
CA TYR A 179 6.12 -16.36 -12.20
C TYR A 179 4.67 -15.90 -12.35
N VAL A 180 3.98 -15.81 -11.22
CA VAL A 180 2.63 -15.27 -11.05
C VAL A 180 2.67 -14.19 -9.98
N THR A 181 1.64 -13.34 -9.94
CA THR A 181 1.51 -12.36 -8.86
C THR A 181 0.74 -12.96 -7.70
N GLY A 182 1.09 -12.58 -6.48
CA GLY A 182 0.29 -12.77 -5.28
C GLY A 182 0.17 -11.46 -4.51
N TRP A 183 -0.64 -11.47 -3.47
CA TRP A 183 -0.81 -10.33 -2.57
C TRP A 183 -0.63 -10.78 -1.13
N ALA A 184 0.22 -10.09 -0.41
CA ALA A 184 0.37 -10.22 1.04
C ALA A 184 -0.46 -9.14 1.73
N HIS A 185 -1.10 -9.50 2.83
CA HIS A 185 -1.85 -8.59 3.68
C HIS A 185 -1.13 -8.38 5.00
N THR A 186 -1.14 -7.15 5.52
CA THR A 186 -0.68 -6.86 6.88
C THR A 186 -1.34 -5.59 7.43
N THR A 187 -1.42 -5.48 8.76
CA THR A 187 -1.82 -4.26 9.48
C THR A 187 -0.63 -3.47 10.00
N GLN A 188 0.58 -4.00 9.87
CA GLN A 188 1.81 -3.30 10.24
C GLN A 188 2.34 -2.52 9.04
N ASN A 189 2.81 -1.30 9.28
CA ASN A 189 3.41 -0.48 8.22
C ASN A 189 4.60 -1.23 7.57
N PRO A 190 4.49 -1.65 6.30
CA PRO A 190 5.45 -2.55 5.68
C PRO A 190 6.64 -1.80 5.06
N TYR A 191 6.57 -0.47 4.96
CA TYR A 191 7.54 0.35 4.22
C TYR A 191 8.93 0.38 4.85
N SER A 192 9.13 -0.20 6.04
CA SER A 192 10.45 -0.41 6.63
C SER A 192 11.19 -1.61 6.02
N ASN A 193 10.47 -2.68 5.66
CA ASN A 193 11.01 -3.87 5.01
C ASN A 193 9.89 -4.65 4.32
N LEU A 194 9.64 -4.33 3.05
CA LEU A 194 8.57 -4.93 2.25
C LEU A 194 8.72 -6.44 2.12
N PHE A 195 9.95 -6.92 1.90
CA PHE A 195 10.23 -8.35 1.78
C PHE A 195 9.89 -9.11 3.08
N SER A 196 10.30 -8.58 4.23
CA SER A 196 9.96 -9.20 5.51
C SER A 196 8.46 -9.17 5.77
N ALA A 197 7.76 -8.10 5.39
CA ALA A 197 6.31 -8.02 5.51
C ALA A 197 5.62 -9.10 4.68
N VAL A 198 6.01 -9.26 3.41
CA VAL A 198 5.50 -10.33 2.53
C VAL A 198 5.82 -11.72 3.09
N SER A 199 7.06 -11.96 3.51
CA SER A 199 7.46 -13.26 4.07
C SER A 199 6.66 -13.59 5.34
N ASN A 200 6.42 -12.62 6.22
CA ASN A 200 5.64 -12.84 7.44
C ASN A 200 4.17 -13.12 7.13
N ALA A 201 3.57 -12.37 6.21
CA ALA A 201 2.19 -12.59 5.77
C ALA A 201 2.02 -14.00 5.17
N ILE A 202 2.96 -14.45 4.32
CA ILE A 202 2.97 -15.81 3.76
C ILE A 202 3.04 -16.87 4.86
N LEU A 203 3.90 -16.69 5.86
CA LEU A 203 4.02 -17.63 6.99
C LEU A 203 2.76 -17.67 7.86
N GLN A 204 2.01 -16.57 7.92
CA GLN A 204 0.76 -16.45 8.67
C GLN A 204 -0.46 -16.94 7.87
N GLY A 205 -0.32 -17.12 6.56
CA GLY A 205 -1.45 -17.45 5.67
C GLY A 205 -2.24 -16.23 5.19
N ASP A 206 -1.77 -15.02 5.49
CA ASP A 206 -2.42 -13.75 5.15
C ASP A 206 -2.03 -13.30 3.73
N TYR A 207 -2.42 -14.11 2.74
CA TYR A 207 -2.14 -13.83 1.34
C TYR A 207 -3.25 -14.34 0.42
N PHE A 208 -3.30 -13.81 -0.80
CA PHE A 208 -4.22 -14.27 -1.85
C PHE A 208 -3.56 -14.29 -3.24
N GLY A 209 -4.10 -15.12 -4.13
CA GLY A 209 -3.54 -15.50 -5.43
C GLY A 209 -3.57 -17.03 -5.65
N PRO A 210 -2.88 -17.57 -6.67
CA PRO A 210 -2.04 -16.89 -7.65
C PRO A 210 -2.86 -16.08 -8.66
N ASP A 211 -2.21 -15.12 -9.30
CA ASP A 211 -2.88 -14.23 -10.23
C ASP A 211 -2.12 -13.89 -11.51
N THR A 212 -2.88 -13.50 -12.53
CA THR A 212 -2.37 -12.90 -13.75
C THR A 212 -2.16 -11.39 -13.58
N ALA A 213 -1.36 -10.78 -14.45
CA ALA A 213 -1.22 -9.33 -14.48
C ALA A 213 -2.60 -8.67 -14.66
N ASN A 214 -2.99 -7.78 -13.73
CA ASN A 214 -4.20 -6.91 -13.74
C ASN A 214 -5.47 -7.38 -13.02
N SER A 215 -5.38 -8.31 -12.08
CA SER A 215 -6.57 -8.69 -11.34
C SER A 215 -6.98 -7.69 -10.27
N VAL A 216 -8.29 -7.69 -10.02
CA VAL A 216 -8.97 -6.79 -9.08
C VAL A 216 -9.64 -7.66 -8.03
N TYR A 217 -9.31 -7.41 -6.77
CA TYR A 217 -9.93 -8.04 -5.61
C TYR A 217 -10.91 -7.07 -4.98
N THR A 218 -12.10 -7.54 -4.64
CA THR A 218 -13.13 -6.75 -3.99
C THR A 218 -13.34 -7.28 -2.58
N PHE A 219 -13.38 -6.38 -1.60
CA PHE A 219 -13.55 -6.66 -0.18
C PHE A 219 -14.61 -5.75 0.42
N VAL A 220 -15.10 -6.08 1.61
CA VAL A 220 -16.11 -5.32 2.36
C VAL A 220 -15.58 -4.98 3.75
N ASN A 221 -15.57 -3.68 4.10
CA ASN A 221 -15.18 -3.19 5.42
C ASN A 221 -16.11 -3.77 6.51
N GLY A 222 -15.52 -4.36 7.55
CA GLY A 222 -16.22 -4.95 8.69
C GLY A 222 -16.62 -6.41 8.49
N THR A 223 -16.61 -6.91 7.25
CA THR A 223 -16.90 -8.32 6.92
C THR A 223 -15.61 -9.08 6.64
N ASP A 224 -14.82 -8.62 5.67
CA ASP A 224 -13.57 -9.30 5.26
C ASP A 224 -12.40 -8.86 6.14
N TYR A 225 -12.34 -7.57 6.48
CA TYR A 225 -11.32 -6.98 7.34
C TYR A 225 -11.96 -6.14 8.43
N GLN A 226 -11.35 -6.17 9.62
CA GLN A 226 -11.78 -5.34 10.74
C GLN A 226 -11.37 -3.88 10.51
N PRO A 227 -12.00 -2.90 11.18
CA PRO A 227 -11.59 -1.50 11.10
C PRO A 227 -10.12 -1.28 11.49
N GLY A 228 -9.46 -0.36 10.79
CA GLY A 228 -8.06 0.03 10.95
C GLY A 228 -7.32 0.19 9.63
N THR A 229 -6.02 0.43 9.73
CA THR A 229 -5.12 0.58 8.58
C THR A 229 -4.65 -0.79 8.07
N HIS A 230 -4.81 -1.02 6.78
CA HIS A 230 -4.42 -2.24 6.09
C HIS A 230 -3.48 -1.95 4.93
N TYR A 231 -2.53 -2.85 4.72
CA TYR A 231 -1.58 -2.79 3.63
C TYR A 231 -1.68 -4.06 2.78
N PHE A 232 -1.83 -3.86 1.47
CA PHE A 232 -1.85 -4.93 0.49
C PHE A 232 -0.61 -4.81 -0.40
N ILE A 233 0.26 -5.81 -0.34
CA ILE A 233 1.59 -5.79 -0.98
C ILE A 233 1.61 -6.82 -2.10
N PRO A 234 1.71 -6.43 -3.37
CA PRO A 234 1.87 -7.39 -4.45
C PRO A 234 3.26 -8.02 -4.38
N PHE A 235 3.38 -9.29 -4.74
CA PHE A 235 4.66 -10.00 -4.80
C PHE A 235 4.71 -10.98 -5.96
N ALA A 236 5.90 -11.24 -6.49
CA ALA A 236 6.12 -12.28 -7.48
C ALA A 236 6.33 -13.64 -6.79
N SER A 237 5.59 -14.65 -7.25
CA SER A 237 5.73 -16.03 -6.79
C SER A 237 6.10 -16.93 -7.95
N LEU A 238 7.03 -17.85 -7.71
CA LEU A 238 7.25 -18.97 -8.60
C LEU A 238 6.04 -19.91 -8.53
N LEU A 239 5.50 -20.28 -9.70
CA LEU A 239 4.47 -21.30 -9.85
C LEU A 239 4.84 -22.16 -11.05
N ILE A 240 5.17 -23.43 -10.79
CA ILE A 240 5.57 -24.37 -11.82
C ILE A 240 4.55 -25.51 -11.86
N ASP A 241 3.86 -25.61 -12.99
CA ASP A 241 3.21 -26.83 -13.41
C ASP A 241 4.22 -27.72 -14.17
N ASN A 242 4.33 -28.99 -13.78
CA ASN A 242 5.20 -29.96 -14.43
C ASN A 242 4.52 -30.74 -15.57
N SER A 243 3.30 -30.34 -15.97
CA SER A 243 2.57 -30.94 -17.08
C SER A 243 3.23 -30.74 -18.46
N GLN A 244 4.13 -29.76 -18.60
CA GLN A 244 4.83 -29.44 -19.84
C GLN A 244 6.35 -29.26 -19.60
N PRO A 245 7.20 -29.49 -20.63
CA PRO A 245 8.60 -29.15 -20.53
C PRO A 245 8.79 -27.65 -20.29
N ALA A 246 9.77 -27.31 -19.44
CA ALA A 246 10.19 -25.94 -19.22
C ALA A 246 10.61 -25.28 -20.55
N TRP A 247 11.32 -26.06 -21.37
CA TRP A 247 11.73 -25.71 -22.71
C TRP A 247 12.03 -26.97 -23.56
N GLN A 248 11.73 -26.90 -24.85
CA GLN A 248 12.09 -27.92 -25.81
C GLN A 248 12.46 -27.26 -27.14
N THR A 249 13.49 -27.80 -27.81
CA THR A 249 13.82 -27.46 -29.19
C THR A 249 14.18 -28.72 -29.96
N SER A 250 13.88 -28.73 -31.25
CA SER A 250 14.23 -29.81 -32.16
C SER A 250 14.71 -29.20 -33.48
N GLY A 251 15.62 -29.89 -34.16
CA GLY A 251 16.14 -29.43 -35.44
C GLY A 251 16.82 -30.55 -36.20
N SER A 252 17.26 -30.22 -37.41
CA SER A 252 18.09 -31.06 -38.24
C SER A 252 19.35 -30.29 -38.60
N ALA A 253 20.48 -30.99 -38.62
CA ALA A 253 21.76 -30.43 -39.03
C ALA A 253 22.38 -31.32 -40.11
N GLU A 254 22.89 -30.69 -41.17
CA GLU A 254 23.58 -31.39 -42.25
C GLU A 254 25.09 -31.26 -42.08
N ALA A 255 25.79 -32.39 -42.08
CA ALA A 255 27.24 -32.44 -42.20
C ALA A 255 27.61 -32.71 -43.66
N THR A 256 28.26 -31.76 -44.33
CA THR A 256 28.76 -31.93 -45.71
C THR A 256 30.26 -32.23 -45.68
N ALA A 257 30.68 -33.32 -46.30
CA ALA A 257 32.08 -33.76 -46.23
C ALA A 257 33.06 -32.88 -47.05
N PRO A 258 34.37 -32.87 -46.70
CA PRO A 258 34.95 -33.34 -45.45
C PRO A 258 34.76 -32.29 -44.34
N PHE A 259 33.91 -32.59 -43.35
CA PHE A 259 33.68 -31.69 -42.24
C PHE A 259 33.82 -32.43 -40.91
N VAL A 260 34.56 -31.78 -40.02
CA VAL A 260 34.71 -32.09 -38.60
C VAL A 260 34.43 -30.78 -37.89
N GLY A 261 33.32 -30.70 -37.16
CA GLY A 261 32.91 -29.45 -36.52
C GLY A 261 31.55 -29.52 -35.85
N ASP A 262 31.19 -28.41 -35.23
CA ASP A 262 29.88 -28.24 -34.63
C ASP A 262 28.84 -28.09 -35.73
N VAL A 263 27.87 -29.00 -35.78
CA VAL A 263 26.76 -28.97 -36.74
C VAL A 263 25.50 -28.35 -36.15
N ALA A 264 25.39 -28.32 -34.82
CA ALA A 264 24.34 -27.59 -34.11
C ALA A 264 24.89 -26.97 -32.83
N ILE A 265 24.49 -25.73 -32.57
CA ILE A 265 24.75 -25.00 -31.32
C ILE A 265 23.39 -24.66 -30.71
N ILE A 266 23.12 -25.22 -29.54
CA ILE A 266 21.86 -25.07 -28.83
C ILE A 266 22.13 -24.15 -27.65
N THR A 267 21.59 -22.94 -27.70
CA THR A 267 21.66 -21.98 -26.58
C THR A 267 20.35 -22.03 -25.80
N VAL A 268 20.43 -22.31 -24.51
CA VAL A 268 19.26 -22.32 -23.63
C VAL A 268 18.77 -20.89 -23.41
N PRO A 269 17.48 -20.60 -23.60
CA PRO A 269 16.97 -19.23 -23.48
C PRO A 269 17.01 -18.73 -22.03
N SER A 270 17.11 -17.41 -21.88
CA SER A 270 17.17 -16.74 -20.56
C SER A 270 15.84 -16.75 -19.79
N ASN A 271 14.73 -17.15 -20.44
CA ASN A 271 13.38 -17.11 -19.85
C ASN A 271 12.96 -18.43 -19.19
N ILE A 272 13.87 -19.39 -18.97
CA ILE A 272 13.55 -20.59 -18.20
C ILE A 272 13.36 -20.21 -16.72
N PRO A 273 12.22 -20.55 -16.09
CA PRO A 273 12.02 -20.30 -14.68
C PRO A 273 13.04 -21.10 -13.87
N TYR A 274 13.83 -20.43 -13.02
CA TYR A 274 14.84 -21.01 -12.14
C TYR A 274 14.73 -20.41 -10.75
N CYS A 275 14.95 -21.25 -9.75
CA CYS A 275 15.11 -20.81 -8.38
C CYS A 275 16.08 -21.70 -7.59
N PRO A 276 17.18 -21.15 -7.06
CA PRO A 276 18.19 -21.91 -6.35
C PRO A 276 17.62 -22.73 -5.20
N GLY A 277 18.01 -23.99 -5.13
CA GLY A 277 17.58 -24.92 -4.09
C GLY A 277 16.14 -25.40 -4.19
N ILE A 278 15.30 -24.80 -5.06
CA ILE A 278 13.88 -25.14 -5.21
C ILE A 278 13.64 -25.90 -6.52
N THR A 279 14.08 -25.34 -7.66
CA THR A 279 13.83 -25.94 -8.97
C THR A 279 14.78 -27.08 -9.26
N ARG A 280 14.25 -28.17 -9.82
CA ARG A 280 15.03 -29.29 -10.34
C ARG A 280 14.59 -29.64 -11.76
N TYR A 281 15.55 -29.99 -12.61
CA TYR A 281 15.29 -30.34 -14.00
C TYR A 281 15.77 -31.74 -14.36
N ASN A 282 15.04 -32.38 -15.26
CA ASN A 282 15.61 -33.45 -16.08
C ASN A 282 15.93 -32.86 -17.45
N ILE A 283 17.20 -32.98 -17.85
CA ILE A 283 17.69 -32.47 -19.11
C ILE A 283 17.98 -33.65 -20.01
N THR A 284 17.30 -33.71 -21.15
CA THR A 284 17.44 -34.79 -22.11
C THR A 284 17.86 -34.24 -23.46
N PHE A 285 18.93 -34.79 -24.01
CA PHE A 285 19.34 -34.57 -25.39
C PHE A 285 19.23 -35.88 -26.15
N THR A 286 18.51 -35.88 -27.25
CA THR A 286 18.46 -36.99 -28.20
C THR A 286 18.99 -36.52 -29.55
N ALA A 287 19.82 -37.33 -30.19
CA ALA A 287 20.26 -37.12 -31.55
C ALA A 287 20.22 -38.45 -32.29
N THR A 288 19.69 -38.42 -33.51
CA THR A 288 19.57 -39.60 -34.37
C THR A 288 19.93 -39.21 -35.79
N GLN A 289 20.84 -39.96 -36.36
CA GLN A 289 21.20 -39.84 -37.75
C GLN A 289 20.09 -40.41 -38.64
N GLN A 290 19.67 -39.66 -39.65
CA GLN A 290 18.90 -40.21 -40.77
C GLN A 290 19.87 -40.61 -41.87
N SER A 291 20.13 -41.92 -42.03
CA SER A 291 20.96 -42.41 -43.12
C SER A 291 20.11 -42.67 -44.37
N ASN A 292 20.57 -42.18 -45.52
CA ASN A 292 20.04 -42.60 -46.83
C ASN A 292 20.89 -43.72 -47.47
N THR A 293 22.09 -44.01 -46.91
CA THR A 293 23.13 -44.75 -47.65
C THR A 293 24.01 -45.73 -46.84
N GLY A 294 23.69 -46.05 -45.59
CA GLY A 294 24.36 -47.16 -44.87
C GLY A 294 25.83 -46.94 -44.50
N VAL A 295 26.34 -45.70 -44.50
CA VAL A 295 27.69 -45.37 -44.02
C VAL A 295 27.61 -44.69 -42.65
N LEU A 296 28.38 -45.20 -41.69
CA LEU A 296 28.53 -44.70 -40.32
C LEU A 296 29.27 -43.34 -40.33
N SER A 297 28.53 -42.25 -40.36
CA SER A 297 28.98 -40.92 -39.93
C SER A 297 28.19 -40.58 -38.69
N ALA A 298 28.90 -40.21 -37.65
CA ALA A 298 28.47 -40.63 -36.35
C ALA A 298 28.63 -39.46 -35.41
N ILE A 299 27.62 -39.27 -34.58
CA ILE A 299 27.65 -38.32 -33.50
C ILE A 299 28.89 -38.63 -32.68
N ASP A 300 29.87 -37.73 -32.69
CA ASP A 300 31.20 -37.97 -32.11
C ASP A 300 31.25 -37.49 -30.67
N SER A 301 30.75 -36.27 -30.46
CA SER A 301 30.66 -35.70 -29.14
C SER A 301 29.49 -34.73 -29.01
N VAL A 302 29.04 -34.61 -27.77
CA VAL A 302 28.16 -33.54 -27.32
C VAL A 302 28.90 -32.82 -26.22
N VAL A 303 29.12 -31.51 -26.38
CA VAL A 303 29.88 -30.72 -25.41
C VAL A 303 28.98 -29.66 -24.82
N GLY A 304 28.78 -29.73 -23.50
CA GLY A 304 28.03 -28.75 -22.72
C GLY A 304 28.08 -29.09 -21.24
N ASN A 305 27.79 -28.10 -20.39
CA ASN A 305 27.74 -28.30 -18.93
C ASN A 305 26.49 -29.08 -18.50
N LEU A 306 25.42 -28.99 -19.29
CA LEU A 306 24.14 -29.63 -18.98
C LEU A 306 24.14 -31.12 -19.31
N VAL A 307 24.72 -31.49 -20.45
CA VAL A 307 24.91 -32.86 -20.91
C VAL A 307 26.20 -32.92 -21.71
N SER A 308 26.94 -34.01 -21.56
CA SER A 308 28.15 -34.24 -22.35
C SER A 308 28.29 -35.71 -22.75
N TYR A 309 28.92 -35.93 -23.90
CA TYR A 309 29.27 -37.24 -24.41
C TYR A 309 30.59 -37.15 -25.16
N ASN A 310 31.49 -38.08 -24.86
CA ASN A 310 32.76 -38.25 -25.56
C ASN A 310 33.06 -39.75 -25.63
N GLY A 311 32.26 -40.48 -26.40
CA GLY A 311 32.27 -41.95 -26.44
C GLY A 311 32.55 -42.55 -27.82
N GLY A 312 32.93 -41.72 -28.79
CA GLY A 312 33.12 -42.14 -30.17
C GLY A 312 31.82 -42.23 -30.97
N SER A 313 32.01 -42.36 -32.28
CA SER A 313 31.02 -42.40 -33.35
C SER A 313 29.80 -43.32 -33.07
N THR A 314 28.61 -42.73 -32.85
CA THR A 314 27.29 -43.44 -32.84
C THR A 314 26.26 -42.89 -33.85
N SER A 315 25.30 -43.72 -34.29
CA SER A 315 24.17 -43.30 -35.16
C SER A 315 22.95 -42.78 -34.38
N SER A 316 22.86 -43.08 -33.08
CA SER A 316 21.85 -42.54 -32.18
C SER A 316 22.41 -42.38 -30.77
N LEU A 317 22.01 -41.31 -30.12
CA LEU A 317 22.49 -40.93 -28.80
C LEU A 317 21.33 -40.34 -27.99
N THR A 318 21.19 -40.80 -26.75
CA THR A 318 20.33 -40.19 -25.73
C THR A 318 21.17 -39.92 -24.50
N LEU A 319 21.26 -38.65 -24.10
CA LEU A 319 21.91 -38.21 -22.88
C LEU A 319 20.85 -37.67 -21.94
N THR A 320 20.97 -38.01 -20.67
CA THR A 320 20.07 -37.51 -19.63
C THR A 320 20.86 -37.07 -18.42
N ASN A 321 20.63 -35.84 -17.97
CA ASN A 321 21.05 -35.34 -16.67
C ASN A 321 19.82 -35.22 -15.78
N ASN A 322 19.68 -36.15 -14.85
CA ASN A 322 18.52 -36.22 -13.96
C ASN A 322 18.76 -35.37 -12.71
N ASN A 323 17.72 -34.66 -12.26
CA ASN A 323 17.76 -33.82 -11.05
C ASN A 323 18.84 -32.73 -11.08
N TYR A 324 19.08 -32.11 -12.24
CA TYR A 324 19.94 -30.95 -12.35
C TYR A 324 19.40 -29.79 -11.49
N MET A 325 20.24 -29.23 -10.61
CA MET A 325 19.89 -28.16 -9.65
C MET A 325 20.54 -26.81 -9.97
N GLY A 326 21.44 -26.77 -10.97
CA GLY A 326 22.06 -25.53 -11.41
C GLY A 326 21.10 -24.68 -12.24
N ASP A 327 21.55 -23.48 -12.58
CA ASP A 327 20.85 -22.61 -13.54
C ASP A 327 21.10 -23.14 -14.97
N PRO A 328 20.07 -23.48 -15.76
CA PRO A 328 20.26 -23.87 -17.15
C PRO A 328 20.31 -22.68 -18.12
N ARG A 329 19.96 -21.46 -17.69
CA ARG A 329 19.82 -20.28 -18.56
C ARG A 329 21.17 -19.91 -19.19
N GLY A 330 21.17 -19.65 -20.50
CA GLY A 330 22.38 -19.20 -21.23
C GLY A 330 23.42 -20.29 -21.46
N GLU A 331 23.24 -21.49 -20.90
CA GLU A 331 24.11 -22.63 -21.17
C GLU A 331 24.06 -23.03 -22.64
N VAL A 332 25.18 -23.54 -23.14
CA VAL A 332 25.36 -23.90 -24.55
C VAL A 332 25.68 -25.38 -24.66
N VAL A 333 24.96 -26.07 -25.54
CA VAL A 333 25.22 -27.47 -25.92
C VAL A 333 25.61 -27.51 -27.40
N ARG A 334 26.79 -28.06 -27.68
CA ARG A 334 27.34 -28.22 -29.03
C ARG A 334 27.26 -29.66 -29.46
N LEU A 335 26.68 -29.91 -30.62
CA LEU A 335 26.66 -31.22 -31.27
C LEU A 335 27.78 -31.27 -32.30
N HIS A 336 28.74 -32.16 -32.07
CA HIS A 336 29.86 -32.39 -32.97
C HIS A 336 29.65 -33.69 -33.76
N VAL A 337 29.86 -33.62 -35.07
CA VAL A 337 29.71 -34.76 -35.98
C VAL A 337 30.88 -34.78 -36.95
N SER A 338 31.42 -35.97 -37.22
CA SER A 338 32.33 -36.21 -38.34
C SER A 338 31.59 -36.88 -39.51
N GLY A 339 31.77 -36.33 -40.70
CA GLY A 339 31.29 -36.91 -41.95
C GLY A 339 32.41 -37.64 -42.70
N ASN A 340 32.09 -38.79 -43.32
CA ASN A 340 32.99 -39.44 -44.28
C ASN A 340 32.90 -38.74 -45.66
N LEU A 341 34.00 -38.77 -46.41
CA LEU A 341 34.39 -38.01 -47.61
C LEU A 341 33.42 -37.96 -48.81
N PHE A 342 32.27 -38.63 -48.78
CA PHE A 342 31.51 -38.90 -50.01
C PHE A 342 30.00 -38.59 -49.96
N TRP A 343 29.38 -38.40 -48.79
CA TRP A 343 27.92 -38.17 -48.70
C TRP A 343 27.53 -37.25 -47.54
N GLY A 344 26.56 -36.37 -47.77
CA GLY A 344 25.96 -35.55 -46.72
C GLY A 344 25.20 -36.41 -45.70
N SER A 345 25.27 -36.04 -44.42
CA SER A 345 24.57 -36.74 -43.33
C SER A 345 23.65 -35.79 -42.61
N ILE A 346 22.39 -36.19 -42.41
CA ILE A 346 21.40 -35.41 -41.66
C ILE A 346 21.29 -36.00 -40.25
N VAL A 347 21.50 -35.17 -39.24
CA VAL A 347 21.28 -35.52 -37.83
C VAL A 347 20.10 -34.73 -37.32
N ASN A 348 19.05 -35.45 -36.90
CA ASN A 348 17.93 -34.86 -36.20
C ASN A 348 18.23 -34.87 -34.70
N TYR A 349 18.00 -33.74 -34.04
CA TYR A 349 18.20 -33.63 -32.61
C TYR A 349 16.94 -33.08 -31.93
N THR A 350 16.80 -33.41 -30.65
CA THR A 350 15.84 -32.82 -29.74
C THR A 350 16.50 -32.59 -28.39
N PHE A 351 16.34 -31.39 -27.84
CA PHE A 351 16.81 -31.02 -26.52
C PHE A 351 15.62 -30.57 -25.69
N THR A 352 15.45 -31.19 -24.52
CA THR A 352 14.29 -30.99 -23.66
C THR A 352 14.75 -30.75 -22.23
N ILE A 353 14.23 -29.70 -21.60
CA ILE A 353 14.34 -29.43 -20.17
C ILE A 353 12.95 -29.59 -19.57
N THR A 354 12.78 -30.53 -18.64
CA THR A 354 11.52 -30.76 -17.91
C THR A 354 11.71 -30.49 -16.43
N PHE A 355 10.70 -29.90 -15.79
CA PHE A 355 10.68 -29.78 -14.34
C PHE A 355 10.46 -31.15 -13.70
N VAL A 356 11.20 -31.45 -12.64
CA VAL A 356 11.04 -32.71 -11.89
C VAL A 356 9.87 -32.59 -10.91
N ASN A 357 9.82 -31.49 -10.16
CA ASN A 357 8.82 -31.22 -9.14
C ASN A 357 7.98 -30.00 -9.51
N PRO A 358 6.65 -30.06 -9.35
CA PRO A 358 5.84 -28.85 -9.38
C PRO A 358 6.21 -27.97 -8.18
N VAL A 359 6.04 -26.66 -8.34
CA VAL A 359 6.24 -25.68 -7.26
C VAL A 359 4.89 -25.03 -7.00
N SER A 360 4.40 -25.11 -5.75
CA SER A 360 3.12 -24.54 -5.35
C SER A 360 3.21 -23.07 -5.00
N PHE A 361 2.14 -22.34 -5.25
CA PHE A 361 1.98 -20.98 -4.76
C PHE A 361 1.66 -20.96 -3.25
N PRO A 362 2.18 -19.98 -2.48
CA PRO A 362 3.21 -19.03 -2.84
C PRO A 362 4.62 -19.60 -2.61
N THR A 363 5.55 -19.32 -3.52
CA THR A 363 6.98 -19.64 -3.37
C THR A 363 7.80 -18.42 -3.78
N ILE A 364 8.45 -17.79 -2.81
CA ILE A 364 9.35 -16.65 -3.07
C ILE A 364 10.73 -17.18 -3.43
N CYS A 365 11.25 -16.74 -4.56
CA CYS A 365 12.57 -17.16 -4.99
C CYS A 365 13.65 -16.22 -4.44
N PRO A 366 14.73 -16.71 -3.83
CA PRO A 366 15.81 -15.83 -3.34
C PRO A 366 16.50 -14.99 -4.41
N GLU A 367 16.57 -15.48 -5.66
CA GLU A 367 17.10 -14.69 -6.80
C GLU A 367 16.12 -13.65 -7.35
N CYS A 368 14.86 -13.73 -6.92
CA CYS A 368 13.74 -13.01 -7.51
C CYS A 368 12.69 -12.75 -6.42
N ASN A 369 13.12 -12.09 -5.34
CA ASN A 369 12.28 -11.71 -4.21
C ASN A 369 11.53 -10.39 -4.46
N ASP A 370 11.02 -10.27 -5.68
CA ASP A 370 10.38 -9.09 -6.19
C ASP A 370 9.05 -8.84 -5.48
N VAL A 371 9.06 -7.81 -4.65
CA VAL A 371 7.90 -7.27 -3.96
C VAL A 371 7.58 -5.92 -4.59
N GLY A 372 6.29 -5.70 -4.82
CA GLY A 372 5.79 -4.48 -5.41
C GLY A 372 5.42 -3.44 -4.35
N GLN A 373 4.94 -2.28 -4.81
CA GLN A 373 4.51 -1.24 -3.87
C GLN A 373 3.21 -1.62 -3.17
N PRO A 374 3.16 -1.52 -1.84
CA PRO A 374 1.92 -1.63 -1.10
C PRO A 374 0.93 -0.53 -1.45
N VAL A 375 -0.35 -0.87 -1.38
CA VAL A 375 -1.43 0.10 -1.22
C VAL A 375 -1.91 0.11 0.23
N GLU A 376 -2.09 1.31 0.78
CA GLU A 376 -2.65 1.55 2.11
C GLU A 376 -4.16 1.80 1.99
N VAL A 377 -4.93 1.14 2.84
CA VAL A 377 -6.39 1.29 2.95
C VAL A 377 -6.76 1.50 4.41
N GLU A 378 -7.50 2.57 4.69
CA GLU A 378 -8.05 2.89 6.00
C GLU A 378 -9.52 2.47 6.06
N LEU A 379 -9.83 1.55 6.97
CA LEU A 379 -11.17 1.04 7.17
C LEU A 379 -11.79 1.64 8.43
N LEU A 380 -12.82 2.47 8.27
CA LEU A 380 -13.45 3.15 9.41
C LEU A 380 -14.40 2.21 10.15
N PRO A 381 -14.48 2.29 11.50
CA PRO A 381 -15.37 1.46 12.28
C PRO A 381 -16.83 1.89 12.11
N GLN A 382 -17.75 1.00 12.48
CA GLN A 382 -19.16 1.35 12.55
C GLN A 382 -19.34 2.50 13.55
N ILE A 383 -19.94 3.60 13.09
CA ILE A 383 -20.26 4.73 13.95
C ILE A 383 -21.36 4.31 14.93
N GLN A 384 -21.06 4.46 16.22
CA GLN A 384 -22.00 4.25 17.32
C GLN A 384 -22.33 5.62 17.91
N LEU A 385 -23.59 6.04 17.79
CA LEU A 385 -24.12 7.23 18.45
C LEU A 385 -25.00 6.81 19.61
N SER A 386 -24.68 7.29 20.81
CA SER A 386 -25.59 7.13 21.94
C SER A 386 -26.84 7.99 21.76
N GLN A 387 -28.01 7.42 22.08
CA GLN A 387 -29.28 8.13 22.07
C GLN A 387 -29.24 9.32 23.04
N PRO A 388 -29.41 10.57 22.58
CA PRO A 388 -29.47 11.72 23.47
C PRO A 388 -30.75 11.68 24.31
N ALA A 389 -30.67 12.20 25.54
CA ALA A 389 -31.82 12.29 26.43
C ALA A 389 -32.82 13.34 25.90
N ASN A 390 -34.12 13.07 26.09
CA ASN A 390 -35.17 14.03 25.75
C ASN A 390 -35.21 15.15 26.81
N PRO A 391 -34.86 16.41 26.46
CA PRO A 391 -34.86 17.50 27.40
C PRO A 391 -36.28 18.05 27.62
N GLN A 392 -36.50 18.65 28.79
CA GLN A 392 -37.62 19.56 29.02
C GLN A 392 -37.10 20.99 29.08
N VAL A 393 -37.68 21.88 28.29
CA VAL A 393 -37.25 23.29 28.16
C VAL A 393 -38.42 24.23 28.43
N CYS A 394 -38.15 25.49 28.79
CA CYS A 394 -39.22 26.47 28.95
C CYS A 394 -39.80 26.87 27.59
N ASP A 395 -41.13 26.96 27.50
CA ASP A 395 -41.80 27.36 26.27
C ASP A 395 -41.41 28.78 25.85
N GLY A 396 -41.03 28.95 24.58
CA GLY A 396 -40.60 30.24 24.00
C GLY A 396 -39.17 30.68 24.34
N ALA A 397 -38.39 29.91 25.10
CA ALA A 397 -36.99 30.20 25.38
C ALA A 397 -36.06 29.61 24.31
N PRO A 398 -34.95 30.30 23.96
CA PRO A 398 -33.93 29.71 23.11
C PRO A 398 -33.21 28.55 23.81
N PHE A 399 -32.84 27.54 23.04
CA PHE A 399 -32.17 26.34 23.51
C PHE A 399 -30.99 25.99 22.59
N ASP A 400 -29.88 25.59 23.21
CA ASP A 400 -28.67 25.19 22.50
C ASP A 400 -28.66 23.66 22.31
N LEU A 401 -28.99 23.21 21.10
CA LEU A 401 -28.96 21.79 20.73
C LEU A 401 -27.54 21.21 20.75
N THR A 402 -26.50 22.04 20.60
CA THR A 402 -25.12 21.55 20.61
C THR A 402 -24.69 21.01 21.98
N THR A 403 -25.37 21.43 23.04
CA THR A 403 -25.21 20.84 24.39
C THR A 403 -25.68 19.38 24.47
N LEU A 404 -26.47 18.93 23.50
CA LEU A 404 -27.01 17.57 23.40
C LEU A 404 -26.34 16.74 22.31
N ASN A 405 -25.20 17.19 21.77
CA ASN A 405 -24.45 16.40 20.79
C ASN A 405 -24.17 15.00 21.36
N PRO A 406 -24.68 13.94 20.72
CA PRO A 406 -24.57 12.59 21.26
C PRO A 406 -23.12 12.14 21.20
N PRO A 407 -22.57 11.55 22.28
CA PRO A 407 -21.25 10.92 22.23
C PRO A 407 -21.14 9.94 21.06
N ALA A 408 -20.03 10.04 20.33
CA ALA A 408 -19.66 9.13 19.24
C ALA A 408 -18.39 8.34 19.61
N ASN A 409 -18.23 7.14 19.04
CA ASN A 409 -17.04 6.32 19.23
C ASN A 409 -15.84 6.75 18.37
N VAL A 410 -16.00 7.74 17.49
CA VAL A 410 -14.96 8.30 16.60
C VAL A 410 -15.04 9.82 16.59
N PRO A 411 -13.95 10.54 16.26
CA PRO A 411 -13.98 11.99 16.10
C PRO A 411 -14.78 12.39 14.84
N GLY A 412 -15.45 13.55 14.90
CA GLY A 412 -16.27 14.04 13.80
C GLY A 412 -17.00 15.33 14.11
N SER A 413 -18.00 15.64 13.30
CA SER A 413 -18.81 16.86 13.40
C SER A 413 -20.30 16.53 13.39
N TYR A 414 -21.11 17.45 13.93
CA TYR A 414 -22.56 17.28 14.04
C TYR A 414 -23.29 18.35 13.23
N ILE A 415 -24.34 17.94 12.52
CA ILE A 415 -25.30 18.82 11.84
C ILE A 415 -26.69 18.50 12.39
N TRP A 416 -27.41 19.54 12.82
CA TRP A 416 -28.76 19.40 13.36
C TRP A 416 -29.81 19.73 12.31
N PHE A 417 -30.94 19.02 12.39
CA PHE A 417 -32.07 19.13 11.47
C PHE A 417 -33.38 19.25 12.26
N ASP A 418 -34.28 20.09 11.72
CA ASP A 418 -35.69 20.10 12.08
C ASP A 418 -36.43 19.09 11.16
N GLY A 419 -36.89 17.99 11.75
CA GLY A 419 -37.39 16.82 11.03
C GLY A 419 -36.30 15.88 10.52
N ASP A 420 -36.72 14.70 10.02
CA ASP A 420 -35.83 13.64 9.54
C ASP A 420 -35.12 14.06 8.24
N PRO A 421 -33.78 14.14 8.19
CA PRO A 421 -33.03 14.52 6.99
C PRO A 421 -33.28 13.58 5.80
N ASN A 422 -33.55 12.29 6.04
CA ASN A 422 -33.84 11.32 4.97
C ASN A 422 -35.25 11.48 4.39
N SER A 423 -36.12 12.23 5.09
CA SER A 423 -37.51 12.48 4.72
C SER A 423 -37.78 13.96 4.39
N GLY A 424 -36.73 14.73 4.08
CA GLY A 424 -36.82 16.14 3.68
C GLY A 424 -36.74 17.15 4.83
N GLY A 425 -36.19 16.77 5.98
CA GLY A 425 -35.88 17.66 7.10
C GLY A 425 -34.98 18.83 6.71
N THR A 426 -35.10 19.93 7.45
CA THR A 426 -34.38 21.18 7.15
C THR A 426 -33.18 21.35 8.07
N VAL A 427 -32.01 21.69 7.52
CA VAL A 427 -30.80 21.98 8.31
C VAL A 427 -31.05 23.19 9.21
N ILE A 428 -30.68 23.06 10.48
CA ILE A 428 -30.68 24.15 11.46
C ILE A 428 -29.33 24.88 11.36
N THR A 429 -29.36 26.12 10.88
CA THR A 429 -28.14 26.92 10.62
C THR A 429 -27.50 27.48 11.89
N ASP A 430 -28.30 27.74 12.93
CA ASP A 430 -27.82 28.15 14.26
C ASP A 430 -28.35 27.20 15.34
N PRO A 431 -27.70 26.04 15.55
CA PRO A 431 -28.14 25.06 16.54
C PRO A 431 -27.96 25.54 18.00
N ARG A 432 -27.28 26.68 18.22
CA ARG A 432 -27.08 27.24 19.57
C ARG A 432 -28.25 28.11 20.03
N ASN A 433 -29.16 28.45 19.11
CA ASN A 433 -30.25 29.39 19.38
C ASN A 433 -31.56 28.92 18.70
N VAL A 434 -32.01 27.73 19.06
CA VAL A 434 -33.26 27.16 18.54
C VAL A 434 -34.42 27.50 19.48
N ILE A 435 -35.58 27.90 18.95
CA ILE A 435 -36.82 28.05 19.74
C ILE A 435 -37.63 26.77 19.56
N PRO A 436 -37.63 25.82 20.53
CA PRO A 436 -38.24 24.52 20.31
C PRO A 436 -39.77 24.59 20.37
N VAL A 437 -40.43 23.82 19.51
CA VAL A 437 -41.89 23.62 19.57
C VAL A 437 -42.19 22.34 20.33
N ASN A 438 -43.20 22.37 21.19
CA ASN A 438 -43.54 21.24 22.04
C ASN A 438 -43.81 19.96 21.23
N GLY A 439 -43.06 18.90 21.52
CA GLY A 439 -43.21 17.60 20.86
C GLY A 439 -42.52 17.50 19.51
N THR A 440 -41.80 18.53 19.06
CA THR A 440 -41.01 18.47 17.83
C THR A 440 -39.82 17.52 17.99
N GLN A 441 -39.61 16.72 16.96
CA GLN A 441 -38.48 15.81 16.86
C GLN A 441 -37.34 16.47 16.09
N TYR A 442 -36.17 16.54 16.72
CA TYR A 442 -34.94 17.04 16.12
C TYR A 442 -34.02 15.88 15.80
N TYR A 443 -33.35 15.96 14.65
CA TYR A 443 -32.40 14.95 14.21
C TYR A 443 -31.00 15.54 14.26
N VAL A 444 -30.03 14.69 14.59
CA VAL A 444 -28.62 15.03 14.52
C VAL A 444 -27.92 13.99 13.67
N VAL A 445 -27.22 14.48 12.65
CA VAL A 445 -26.35 13.68 11.80
C VAL A 445 -24.92 13.94 12.24
N PHE A 446 -24.22 12.87 12.58
CA PHE A 446 -22.79 12.89 12.82
C PHE A 446 -22.06 12.45 11.55
N ALA A 447 -20.99 13.16 11.19
CA ALA A 447 -20.08 12.81 10.10
C ALA A 447 -18.67 12.60 10.66
N ALA A 448 -18.02 11.49 10.28
CA ALA A 448 -16.67 11.18 10.76
C ALA A 448 -15.65 12.19 10.22
N ALA A 449 -14.63 12.49 11.03
CA ALA A 449 -13.58 13.45 10.64
C ALA A 449 -12.64 12.91 9.55
N ALA A 450 -12.48 11.58 9.47
CA ALA A 450 -11.64 10.91 8.48
C ALA A 450 -12.31 10.88 7.08
N ASP A 451 -13.63 10.77 7.04
CA ASP A 451 -14.44 10.89 5.82
C ASP A 451 -15.85 11.39 6.18
N SER A 452 -16.20 12.56 5.65
CA SER A 452 -17.49 13.21 5.92
C SER A 452 -18.70 12.50 5.32
N THR A 453 -18.49 11.55 4.39
CA THR A 453 -19.55 10.72 3.82
C THR A 453 -19.97 9.60 4.77
N CYS A 454 -19.08 9.19 5.69
CA CYS A 454 -19.38 8.23 6.73
C CYS A 454 -20.22 8.89 7.82
N THR A 455 -21.53 8.64 7.77
CA THR A 455 -22.49 9.29 8.67
C THR A 455 -23.27 8.29 9.50
N ALA A 456 -23.71 8.76 10.67
CA ALA A 456 -24.76 8.11 11.45
C ALA A 456 -25.73 9.17 11.95
N GLN A 457 -26.97 8.75 12.24
CA GLN A 457 -28.00 9.66 12.72
C GLN A 457 -28.70 9.13 13.96
N THR A 458 -29.16 10.05 14.79
CA THR A 458 -30.10 9.80 15.87
C THR A 458 -31.05 11.00 15.98
N SER A 459 -32.04 10.92 16.86
CA SER A 459 -33.05 11.96 17.05
C SER A 459 -33.42 12.12 18.50
N LEU A 460 -33.99 13.24 18.88
CA LEU A 460 -34.60 13.44 20.21
C LEU A 460 -35.91 14.21 20.07
N THR A 461 -36.73 14.14 21.10
CA THR A 461 -37.96 14.93 21.20
C THR A 461 -37.83 15.93 22.34
N ILE A 462 -38.06 17.21 22.05
CA ILE A 462 -38.06 18.26 23.06
C ILE A 462 -39.50 18.49 23.53
N SER A 463 -39.69 18.48 24.86
CA SER A 463 -40.95 18.90 25.47
C SER A 463 -40.81 20.30 26.04
N THR A 464 -41.78 21.18 25.81
CA THR A 464 -41.80 22.51 26.41
C THR A 464 -42.71 22.56 27.65
N ILE A 465 -42.30 23.33 28.66
CA ILE A 465 -43.08 23.58 29.88
C ILE A 465 -43.52 25.05 29.84
N ALA A 466 -44.83 25.27 29.92
CA ALA A 466 -45.41 26.61 29.99
C ALA A 466 -44.94 27.35 31.25
N PRO A 467 -44.76 28.68 31.20
CA PRO A 467 -44.43 29.47 32.38
C PRO A 467 -45.50 29.31 33.48
N PRO A 468 -45.13 29.34 34.77
CA PRO A 468 -46.11 29.33 35.85
C PRO A 468 -47.04 30.55 35.73
N VAL A 469 -48.35 30.29 35.73
CA VAL A 469 -49.37 31.35 35.75
C VAL A 469 -49.49 31.86 37.17
N LEU A 470 -49.13 33.13 37.41
CA LEU A 470 -49.40 33.79 38.68
C LEU A 470 -50.91 34.08 38.76
N ASN A 471 -51.63 33.37 39.64
CA ASN A 471 -53.01 33.72 39.96
C ASN A 471 -53.01 35.05 40.75
N PRO A 472 -53.82 36.05 40.31
CA PRO A 472 -53.86 37.37 40.93
C PRO A 472 -54.42 37.38 42.35
#